data_AF-A0AAU4TD41-F1
#
_entry.id   AF-A0AAU4TD41-F1
#
_cell.length_a   1.000
_cell.length_b   1.000
_cell.length_c   1.000
_cell.angle_alpha   90.00
_cell.angle_beta   90.00
_cell.angle_gamma   90.00
#
_symmetry.space_group_name_H-M   'P 1'
#
loop_
_entity.id
_entity.type
_entity.pdbx_description
1 polymer ?
#
loop_
_entity_poly.entity_id
_entity_poly.type
_entity_poly.pdbx_seq_one_letter_code
_entity_poly.pdbx_strand_id
1 'polypeptide(L)'
;MIGHVLTETEHNQSRSLIDTLRRLRAEGALRPDVDVLVIADMMIGSIYAYCLRTGDRDPGLADRIGAALWPVLAVREEPVGPARFRRSAAVAPSTAWAEPSATGRSRRAAAEGMAG
;
A
#
# COMPACT_ATOMS: atom_id res chain seq x y z
N MET A 1 -33.01 27.62 30.52
CA MET A 1 -32.71 27.89 29.09
C MET A 1 -31.20 27.73 28.86
N ILE A 2 -30.63 26.54 29.11
CA ILE A 2 -29.18 26.24 28.97
C ILE A 2 -28.99 24.87 28.28
N GLY A 3 -29.93 23.93 28.45
CA GLY A 3 -29.87 22.62 27.80
C GLY A 3 -30.06 22.59 26.28
N HIS A 4 -30.57 23.66 25.66
CA HIS A 4 -30.79 23.72 24.20
C HIS A 4 -29.57 24.22 23.41
N VAL A 5 -28.65 24.95 24.06
CA VAL A 5 -27.46 25.52 23.39
C VAL A 5 -26.31 24.52 23.34
N LEU A 6 -26.17 23.68 24.38
CA LEU A 6 -25.16 22.61 24.44
C LEU A 6 -25.40 21.55 23.35
N THR A 7 -26.66 21.19 23.10
CA THR A 7 -26.99 20.20 22.06
C THR A 7 -26.71 20.73 20.66
N GLU A 8 -26.93 22.01 20.37
CA GLU A 8 -26.62 22.59 19.05
C GLU A 8 -25.11 22.68 18.78
N THR A 9 -24.31 23.02 19.79
CA THR A 9 -22.85 23.14 19.60
C THR A 9 -22.21 21.77 19.38
N GLU A 10 -22.60 20.76 20.17
CA GLU A 10 -22.11 19.40 20.02
C GLU A 10 -22.50 18.80 18.66
N HIS A 11 -23.74 19.02 18.22
CA HIS A 11 -24.23 18.53 16.94
C HIS A 11 -23.52 19.19 15.73
N ASN A 12 -23.10 20.45 15.86
CA ASN A 12 -22.34 21.17 14.84
C ASN A 12 -20.90 20.64 14.71
N GLN A 13 -20.24 20.37 15.85
CA GLN A 13 -18.88 19.81 15.87
C GLN A 13 -18.82 18.41 15.24
N SER A 14 -19.80 17.56 15.53
CA SER A 14 -19.89 16.22 14.94
C SER A 14 -20.04 16.28 13.42
N ARG A 15 -20.89 17.18 12.91
CA ARG A 15 -21.05 17.37 11.45
C ARG A 15 -19.76 17.85 10.80
N SER A 16 -19.09 18.84 11.40
CA SER A 16 -17.83 19.37 10.89
C SER A 16 -16.73 18.31 10.80
N LEU A 17 -16.61 17.44 11.82
CA LEU A 17 -15.67 16.31 11.81
C LEU A 17 -16.00 15.31 10.70
N ILE A 18 -17.26 14.90 10.58
CA ILE A 18 -17.70 13.93 9.56
C ILE A 18 -17.43 14.48 8.16
N ASP A 19 -17.75 15.75 7.91
CA ASP A 19 -17.52 16.37 6.60
C ASP A 19 -16.03 16.47 6.27
N THR A 20 -15.19 16.77 7.26
CA THR A 20 -13.73 16.77 7.11
C THR A 20 -13.21 15.39 6.74
N LEU A 21 -13.63 14.34 7.46
CA LEU A 21 -13.20 12.97 7.17
C LEU A 21 -13.70 12.47 5.80
N ARG A 22 -14.93 12.83 5.40
CA ARG A 22 -15.46 12.55 4.06
C ARG A 22 -14.62 13.21 2.98
N ARG A 23 -14.26 14.48 3.17
CA ARG A 23 -13.39 15.22 2.26
C ARG A 23 -12.02 14.55 2.13
N LEU A 24 -11.38 14.21 3.24
CA LEU A 24 -10.09 13.51 3.24
C LEU A 24 -10.16 12.15 2.53
N ARG A 25 -11.27 11.41 2.66
CA ARG A 25 -11.50 10.18 1.91
C ARG A 25 -11.69 10.44 0.41
N ALA A 26 -12.44 11.47 0.04
CA ALA A 26 -12.64 11.86 -1.36
C ALA A 26 -11.33 12.31 -2.03
N GLU A 27 -10.43 12.94 -1.27
CA GLU A 27 -9.10 13.34 -1.71
C GLU A 27 -8.08 12.18 -1.72
N GLY A 28 -8.48 10.98 -1.29
CA GLY A 28 -7.60 9.80 -1.25
C GLY A 28 -6.62 9.76 -0.08
N ALA A 29 -6.72 10.68 0.88
CA ALA A 29 -5.89 10.68 2.08
C ALA A 29 -6.26 9.55 3.05
N LEU A 30 -7.56 9.19 3.11
CA LEU A 30 -8.05 8.05 3.90
C LEU A 30 -8.28 6.83 3.03
N ARG A 31 -8.04 5.65 3.60
CA ARG A 31 -8.30 4.39 2.93
C ARG A 31 -9.78 4.27 2.50
N PRO A 32 -10.05 3.66 1.33
CA PRO A 32 -11.39 3.58 0.79
C PRO A 32 -12.32 2.63 1.56
N ASP A 33 -11.78 1.73 2.37
CA ASP A 33 -12.55 0.78 3.21
C ASP A 33 -12.89 1.33 4.60
N VAL A 34 -12.45 2.56 4.93
CA VAL A 34 -12.75 3.20 6.21
C VAL A 34 -14.19 3.72 6.23
N ASP A 35 -14.96 3.28 7.22
CA ASP A 35 -16.25 3.86 7.55
C ASP A 35 -16.06 5.15 8.34
N VAL A 36 -16.32 6.28 7.67
CA VAL A 36 -16.14 7.62 8.24
C VAL A 36 -17.03 7.88 9.45
N LEU A 37 -18.26 7.33 9.46
CA LEU A 37 -19.19 7.57 10.57
C LEU A 37 -18.70 6.86 11.83
N VAL A 38 -18.30 5.59 11.69
CA VAL A 38 -17.75 4.81 12.81
C VAL A 38 -16.49 5.46 13.39
N ILE A 39 -15.61 5.98 12.54
CA ILE A 39 -14.41 6.68 13.00
C ILE A 39 -14.77 7.98 13.73
N ALA A 40 -15.69 8.78 13.21
CA ALA A 40 -16.14 10.00 13.87
C ALA A 40 -16.73 9.69 15.26
N ASP A 41 -17.62 8.70 15.34
CA ASP A 41 -18.25 8.27 16.60
C ASP A 41 -17.20 7.79 17.61
N MET A 42 -16.20 7.05 17.15
CA MET A 42 -15.10 6.59 18.02
C MET A 42 -14.24 7.75 18.54
N MET A 43 -13.91 8.73 17.69
CA MET A 43 -13.12 9.90 18.10
C MET A 43 -13.88 10.74 19.14
N ILE A 44 -15.15 11.02 18.88
CA ILE A 44 -16.02 11.77 19.78
C ILE A 44 -16.21 11.00 21.10
N GLY A 45 -16.53 9.70 21.01
CA GLY A 45 -16.68 8.83 22.16
C GLY A 45 -15.43 8.76 23.04
N SER A 46 -14.24 8.78 22.44
CA SER A 46 -12.97 8.80 23.17
C SER A 46 -12.77 10.08 23.97
N ILE A 47 -13.18 11.23 23.43
CA ILE A 47 -13.14 12.52 24.14
C ILE A 47 -14.11 12.49 25.33
N TYR A 48 -15.36 12.04 25.12
CA TYR A 48 -16.32 11.90 26.21
C TYR A 48 -15.87 10.92 27.29
N ALA A 49 -15.35 9.75 26.89
CA ALA A 49 -14.86 8.75 27.82
C ALA A 49 -13.70 9.29 28.69
N TYR A 50 -12.82 10.11 28.11
CA TYR A 50 -11.77 10.78 28.87
C TYR A 50 -12.34 11.75 29.91
N CYS A 51 -13.26 12.63 29.50
CA CYS A 51 -13.91 13.59 30.40
C CYS A 51 -14.63 12.87 31.55
N LEU A 52 -15.38 11.80 31.25
CA LEU A 52 -16.09 11.01 32.27
C LEU A 52 -15.12 10.32 33.25
N ARG A 53 -13.96 9.87 32.77
CA ARG A 53 -12.98 9.16 33.60
C ARG A 53 -12.14 10.09 34.48
N THR A 54 -11.80 11.28 33.99
CA THR A 54 -10.87 12.20 34.66
C THR A 54 -11.57 13.35 35.36
N GLY A 55 -12.82 13.65 34.99
CA GLY A 55 -13.54 14.83 35.44
C GLY A 55 -13.03 16.14 34.83
N ASP A 56 -12.09 16.09 33.88
CA ASP A 56 -11.47 17.27 33.27
C ASP A 56 -11.40 17.16 31.74
N ARG A 57 -11.24 18.31 31.08
CA ARG A 57 -11.01 18.41 29.63
C ARG A 57 -9.52 18.53 29.36
N ASP A 58 -9.01 17.65 28.51
CA ASP A 58 -7.65 17.75 28.01
C ASP A 58 -7.64 18.43 26.62
N PRO A 59 -7.06 19.65 26.50
CA PRO A 59 -7.04 20.38 25.24
C PRO A 59 -6.22 19.70 24.14
N GLY A 60 -5.27 18.82 24.47
CA GLY A 60 -4.44 18.08 23.51
C GLY A 60 -4.96 16.68 23.19
N LEU A 61 -6.09 16.26 23.74
CA LEU A 61 -6.61 14.91 23.54
C LEU A 61 -6.99 14.65 22.09
N ALA A 62 -7.62 15.62 21.42
CA ALA A 62 -8.02 15.50 20.02
C ALA A 62 -6.81 15.23 19.11
N ASP A 63 -5.71 15.95 19.31
CA ASP A 63 -4.48 15.78 18.56
C ASP A 63 -3.86 14.40 18.78
N ARG A 64 -3.86 13.91 20.04
CA ARG A 64 -3.34 12.58 20.36
C ARG A 64 -4.21 11.46 19.76
N ILE A 65 -5.53 11.61 19.78
CA ILE A 65 -6.46 10.69 19.12
C ILE A 65 -6.16 10.67 17.61
N GLY A 66 -6.05 11.84 16.99
CA GLY A 66 -5.72 11.97 15.57
C GLY A 66 -4.39 11.30 15.23
N ALA A 67 -3.33 11.61 15.99
CA ALA A 67 -2.00 11.03 15.80
C ALA A 67 -1.97 9.50 15.99
N ALA A 68 -2.78 8.98 16.93
CA ALA A 68 -2.88 7.54 17.16
C ALA A 68 -3.65 6.81 16.04
N LEU A 69 -4.69 7.43 15.49
CA LEU A 69 -5.53 6.82 14.47
C LEU A 69 -4.97 6.98 13.06
N TRP A 70 -4.28 8.08 12.77
CA TRP A 70 -3.80 8.41 11.43
C TRP A 70 -3.04 7.27 10.73
N PRO A 71 -2.08 6.57 11.38
CA PRO A 71 -1.34 5.47 10.74
C PRO A 71 -2.20 4.29 10.30
N VAL A 72 -3.39 4.13 10.89
CA VAL A 72 -4.34 3.04 10.59
C VAL A 72 -5.31 3.44 9.48
N LEU A 73 -5.68 4.72 9.44
CA LEU A 73 -6.69 5.26 8.54
C LEU A 73 -6.11 5.77 7.22
N ALA A 74 -4.90 6.32 7.23
CA ALA A 74 -4.27 6.90 6.07
C ALA A 74 -3.97 5.85 4.99
N VAL A 75 -4.11 6.23 3.73
CA VAL A 75 -3.59 5.41 2.63
C VAL A 75 -2.09 5.30 2.82
N ARG A 76 -1.60 4.06 2.96
CA ARG A 76 -0.17 3.80 2.92
C ARG A 76 0.29 3.93 1.48
N GLU A 77 1.07 4.96 1.19
CA GLU A 77 1.97 4.88 0.04
C GLU A 77 2.93 3.73 0.35
N GLU A 78 2.79 2.59 -0.34
CA GLU A 78 3.89 1.63 -0.35
C GLU A 78 5.11 2.38 -0.88
N PRO A 79 6.28 2.32 -0.19
CA PRO A 79 7.49 2.73 -0.82
C PRO A 79 7.63 1.82 -2.06
N VAL A 80 7.58 2.42 -3.25
CA VAL A 80 8.02 1.76 -4.48
C VAL A 80 9.49 1.46 -4.28
N GLY A 81 9.79 0.31 -3.66
CA GLY A 81 11.13 -0.21 -3.56
C GLY A 81 11.72 -0.28 -4.96
N PRO A 82 13.02 0.01 -5.13
CA PRO A 82 13.61 0.17 -6.45
C PRO A 82 13.21 -1.00 -7.31
N ALA A 83 12.55 -0.68 -8.43
CA ALA A 83 12.03 -1.64 -9.38
C ALA A 83 13.06 -2.75 -9.54
N ARG A 84 12.74 -3.93 -8.99
CA ARG A 84 13.56 -5.11 -9.19
C ARG A 84 13.38 -5.39 -10.66
N PHE A 85 14.33 -4.89 -11.46
CA PHE A 85 14.44 -5.18 -12.87
C PHE A 85 14.47 -6.70 -12.94
N ARG A 86 13.30 -7.29 -13.19
CA ARG A 86 13.14 -8.71 -13.41
C ARG A 86 13.87 -8.92 -14.72
N ARG A 87 15.17 -9.27 -14.63
CA ARG A 87 15.95 -9.69 -15.78
C ARG A 87 15.14 -10.84 -16.35
N SER A 88 14.42 -10.59 -17.45
CA SER A 88 13.79 -11.63 -18.24
C SER A 88 14.91 -12.61 -18.54
N ALA A 89 14.88 -13.77 -17.86
CA ALA A 89 15.64 -14.91 -18.34
C ALA A 89 15.15 -15.10 -19.77
N ALA A 90 16.03 -14.81 -20.72
CA ALA A 90 15.76 -15.03 -22.12
C ALA A 90 15.23 -16.45 -22.26
N VAL A 91 14.01 -16.56 -22.80
CA VAL A 91 13.57 -17.80 -23.43
C VAL A 91 14.65 -18.11 -24.46
N ALA A 92 15.45 -19.15 -24.18
CA ALA A 92 16.34 -19.71 -25.16
C ALA A 92 15.46 -20.18 -26.34
N PRO A 93 15.65 -19.67 -27.57
CA PRO A 93 14.98 -20.27 -28.70
C PRO A 93 15.56 -21.68 -28.88
N SER A 94 14.67 -22.67 -28.75
CA SER A 94 14.92 -24.05 -29.18
C SER A 94 15.20 -24.06 -30.68
N THR A 95 16.47 -24.06 -31.07
CA THR A 95 16.89 -24.45 -32.42
C THR A 95 17.28 -25.91 -32.40
N ALA A 96 16.25 -26.75 -32.37
CA ALA A 96 16.35 -28.10 -32.89
C ALA A 96 16.35 -28.00 -34.43
N TRP A 97 17.34 -28.65 -35.05
CA TRP A 97 17.42 -29.02 -36.48
C TRP A 97 17.81 -27.95 -37.51
N ALA A 98 19.10 -27.90 -37.85
CA ALA A 98 19.59 -27.56 -39.18
C ALA A 98 21.00 -28.14 -39.41
N GLU A 99 21.09 -29.41 -39.81
CA GLU A 99 22.06 -29.83 -40.83
C GLU A 99 21.30 -29.77 -42.17
N PRO A 100 21.92 -29.41 -43.32
CA PRO A 100 23.11 -30.10 -43.83
C PRO A 100 24.13 -29.22 -44.62
N SER A 101 25.23 -29.89 -45.00
CA SER A 101 26.12 -29.63 -46.17
C SER A 101 27.10 -28.44 -46.09
N ALA A 102 28.35 -28.50 -46.54
CA ALA A 102 29.18 -29.59 -47.07
C ALA A 102 30.64 -29.09 -47.24
N THR A 103 31.54 -30.04 -47.51
CA THR A 103 32.72 -29.93 -48.40
C THR A 103 34.03 -29.35 -47.84
N GLY A 104 35.03 -30.24 -47.67
CA GLY A 104 36.11 -30.26 -48.67
C GLY A 104 37.55 -30.14 -48.19
N ARG A 105 38.24 -31.30 -48.22
CA ARG A 105 39.68 -31.53 -48.46
C ARG A 105 40.68 -31.13 -47.36
N SER A 106 41.84 -31.76 -47.20
CA SER A 106 42.48 -33.00 -47.66
C SER A 106 43.95 -32.82 -47.27
N ARG A 107 44.58 -33.79 -46.60
CA ARG A 107 45.83 -34.46 -47.04
C ARG A 107 46.69 -35.01 -45.90
N ARG A 108 47.11 -36.26 -46.16
CA ARG A 108 48.39 -36.92 -45.84
C ARG A 108 48.56 -37.37 -44.38
N ALA A 109 49.09 -38.56 -44.09
CA ALA A 109 49.87 -39.53 -44.87
C ALA A 109 49.68 -40.95 -44.26
N ALA A 110 49.70 -41.99 -45.09
CA ALA A 110 50.75 -43.03 -45.17
C ALA A 110 50.24 -44.34 -44.52
N ALA A 111 49.95 -45.39 -45.31
CA ALA A 111 50.89 -46.48 -45.65
C ALA A 111 51.16 -47.32 -44.38
N GLU A 112 50.83 -48.62 -44.28
CA GLU A 112 51.13 -49.80 -45.10
C GLU A 112 50.15 -50.93 -44.69
N GLY A 113 49.61 -51.79 -45.57
CA GLY A 113 50.24 -53.04 -46.04
C GLY A 113 50.14 -54.15 -44.97
N MET A 114 49.05 -54.94 -44.87
CA MET A 114 48.86 -56.24 -45.53
C MET A 114 50.15 -57.00 -45.89
N ALA A 115 50.63 -57.89 -45.01
CA ALA A 115 51.15 -59.24 -45.30
C ALA A 115 51.75 -59.85 -44.02
N GLY A 116 51.27 -61.04 -43.63
CA GLY A 116 51.76 -61.83 -42.51
C GLY A 116 50.80 -62.97 -42.19
#